data_AF-A0A0E2BKF7-F1
#
_entry.id   AF-A0A0E2BKF7-F1
#
_cell.length_a   1.000
_cell.length_b   1.000
_cell.length_c   1.000
_cell.angle_alpha   90.00
_cell.angle_beta   90.00
_cell.angle_gamma   90.00
#
_symmetry.space_group_name_H-M   'P 1'
#
loop_
_entity.id
_entity.type
_entity.pdbx_description
1 polymer ?
#
loop_
_entity_poly.entity_id
_entity_poly.type
_entity_poly.pdbx_seq_one_letter_code
_entity_poly.pdbx_strand_id
1 'polypeptide(L)'
;MRPDPVSSLSINVIKPQHHSRNGFVKRIFFSFSVLGTLSFVGTFLKPSHDVFSQNIPLDQSEYQQESTTKPLLRVFPSYRKEECDWAIRWDICLGCLKIGRRYAQRIHFYPSGPYREHGCYTDEEGFFLMEE
;
A
#
# COMPACT_ATOMS: atom_id res chain seq x y z
N MET A 1 26.34 50.88 -8.17
CA MET A 1 27.03 49.59 -8.07
C MET A 1 27.85 49.54 -6.78
N ARG A 2 27.28 48.88 -5.77
CA ARG A 2 27.92 48.16 -4.66
C ARG A 2 26.77 47.50 -3.89
N PRO A 3 26.72 46.16 -3.77
CA PRO A 3 25.68 45.47 -3.03
C PRO A 3 26.07 45.31 -1.55
N ASP A 4 25.10 44.85 -0.75
CA ASP A 4 25.19 44.07 0.51
C ASP A 4 24.40 44.70 1.68
N PRO A 5 23.91 43.91 2.67
CA PRO A 5 23.88 42.45 2.79
C PRO A 5 22.48 41.84 3.05
N VAL A 6 22.41 40.55 2.77
CA VAL A 6 21.37 39.59 3.14
C VAL A 6 21.27 39.49 4.67
N SER A 7 20.06 39.67 5.21
CA SER A 7 19.67 39.28 6.57
C SER A 7 18.13 39.33 6.61
N SER A 8 17.38 38.37 7.13
CA SER A 8 17.69 37.21 7.97
C SER A 8 16.54 36.21 7.84
N LEU A 9 16.89 34.92 7.86
CA LEU A 9 15.98 33.84 8.16
C LEU A 9 15.29 34.14 9.51
N SER A 10 13.96 34.13 9.53
CA SER A 10 13.21 33.77 10.74
C SER A 10 12.28 32.62 10.41
N ILE A 11 12.51 31.55 11.15
CA ILE A 11 11.95 30.22 11.03
C ILE A 11 10.55 30.24 11.66
N ASN A 12 9.52 29.88 10.91
CA ASN A 12 8.28 29.36 11.49
C ASN A 12 8.16 27.89 11.09
N VAL A 13 8.91 27.03 11.81
CA VAL A 13 8.66 25.59 11.86
C VAL A 13 7.31 25.42 12.54
N ILE A 14 6.26 25.34 11.73
CA ILE A 14 4.93 24.94 12.17
C ILE A 14 5.03 23.45 12.53
N LYS A 15 5.12 23.20 13.83
CA LYS A 15 5.09 21.89 14.48
C LYS A 15 3.75 21.22 14.16
N PRO A 16 3.69 20.06 13.47
CA PRO A 16 2.43 19.33 13.35
C PRO A 16 2.08 18.76 14.73
N GLN A 17 1.00 19.29 15.30
CA GLN A 17 0.40 18.86 16.54
C GLN A 17 -0.16 17.44 16.34
N HIS A 18 0.47 16.46 16.98
CA HIS A 18 0.00 15.08 17.04
C HIS A 18 -1.29 15.04 17.88
N HIS A 19 -2.44 15.23 17.25
CA HIS A 19 -3.72 14.96 17.88
C HIS A 19 -3.98 13.46 17.80
N SER A 20 -3.48 12.72 18.79
CA SER A 20 -3.99 11.37 19.09
C SER A 20 -5.48 11.52 19.42
N ARG A 21 -6.35 11.12 18.49
CA ARG A 21 -7.79 11.10 18.72
C ARG A 21 -8.13 9.73 19.31
N ASN A 22 -8.05 9.65 20.65
CA ASN A 22 -8.60 8.54 21.43
C ASN A 22 -10.11 8.44 21.18
N GLY A 23 -10.50 7.63 20.20
CA GLY A 23 -11.87 7.22 19.98
C GLY A 23 -12.27 6.19 21.04
N PHE A 24 -12.75 6.67 22.17
CA PHE A 24 -13.41 5.89 23.23
C PHE A 24 -14.71 5.30 22.67
N VAL A 25 -14.61 4.17 21.95
CA VAL A 25 -15.79 3.41 21.53
C VAL A 25 -16.39 2.78 22.77
N LYS A 26 -17.50 3.37 23.22
CA LYS A 26 -18.30 2.89 24.35
C LYS A 26 -18.63 1.42 24.19
N ARG A 27 -18.19 0.64 25.17
CA ARG A 27 -18.52 -0.77 25.43
C ARG A 27 -20.05 -0.90 25.56
N ILE A 28 -20.72 -1.40 24.53
CA ILE A 28 -22.14 -1.74 24.63
C ILE A 28 -22.23 -3.14 25.25
N PHE A 29 -22.58 -3.20 26.54
CA PHE A 29 -22.90 -4.45 27.22
C PHE A 29 -24.33 -4.87 26.82
N PHE A 30 -24.46 -5.72 25.80
CA PHE A 30 -25.70 -6.45 25.56
C PHE A 30 -25.66 -7.76 26.35
N SER A 31 -26.22 -7.72 27.56
CA SER A 31 -26.60 -8.91 28.30
C SER A 31 -27.96 -9.37 27.78
N PHE A 32 -27.98 -10.36 26.89
CA PHE A 32 -29.21 -11.09 26.55
C PHE A 32 -29.08 -12.56 26.94
N SER A 33 -30.05 -12.96 27.75
CA SER A 33 -30.19 -14.21 28.47
C SER A 33 -30.09 -15.46 27.59
N VAL A 34 -29.53 -16.51 28.18
CA VAL A 34 -29.48 -17.88 27.68
C VAL A 34 -30.90 -18.44 27.57
N LEU A 35 -31.33 -18.83 26.36
CA LEU A 35 -32.06 -20.08 26.03
C LEU A 35 -32.53 -20.02 24.56
N GLY A 36 -32.07 -20.96 23.73
CA GLY A 36 -32.50 -21.06 22.33
C GLY A 36 -31.65 -22.05 21.54
N THR A 37 -31.70 -23.31 21.93
CA THR A 37 -31.07 -24.45 21.27
C THR A 37 -31.57 -24.68 19.84
N LEU A 38 -30.63 -25.13 18.98
CA LEU A 38 -30.82 -26.01 17.80
C LEU A 38 -31.42 -25.40 16.52
N SER A 39 -30.55 -25.14 15.53
CA SER A 39 -30.65 -25.70 14.18
C SER A 39 -29.38 -25.38 13.38
N PHE A 40 -28.35 -26.18 13.60
CA PHE A 40 -27.17 -26.26 12.74
C PHE A 40 -27.56 -27.16 11.55
N VAL A 41 -28.06 -26.56 10.46
CA VAL A 41 -28.18 -27.25 9.16
C VAL A 41 -27.21 -26.57 8.22
N GLY A 42 -26.05 -27.21 8.08
CA GLY A 42 -25.00 -26.76 7.19
C GLY A 42 -25.41 -26.85 5.74
N THR A 43 -25.50 -25.70 5.08
CA THR A 43 -25.26 -25.58 3.64
C THR A 43 -23.90 -24.92 3.49
N PHE A 44 -22.86 -25.76 3.64
CA PHE A 44 -21.50 -25.42 3.30
C PHE A 44 -21.42 -25.32 1.76
N LEU A 45 -21.84 -24.18 1.20
CA LEU A 45 -21.63 -23.87 -0.21
C LEU A 45 -20.12 -23.72 -0.41
N LYS A 46 -19.51 -24.83 -0.80
CA LYS A 46 -18.13 -24.96 -1.25
C LYS A 46 -17.95 -24.07 -2.49
N PRO A 47 -17.14 -23.01 -2.44
CA PRO A 47 -16.78 -22.30 -3.66
C PRO A 47 -15.82 -23.22 -4.42
N SER A 48 -16.27 -23.78 -5.54
CA SER A 48 -15.40 -24.45 -6.50
C SER A 48 -14.51 -23.40 -7.15
N HIS A 49 -13.31 -23.20 -6.62
CA HIS A 49 -12.24 -22.50 -7.33
C HIS A 49 -11.59 -23.50 -8.30
N ASP A 50 -12.17 -23.65 -9.48
CA ASP A 50 -11.53 -24.37 -10.57
C ASP A 50 -10.36 -23.54 -11.13
N VAL A 51 -9.17 -23.93 -10.67
CA VAL A 51 -7.99 -24.27 -11.48
C VAL A 51 -7.76 -23.38 -12.71
N PHE A 52 -6.96 -22.31 -12.52
CA PHE A 52 -6.27 -21.65 -13.62
C PHE A 52 -5.11 -22.55 -14.09
N SER A 53 -5.40 -23.45 -15.04
CA SER A 53 -4.39 -24.31 -15.67
C SER A 53 -3.70 -23.52 -16.79
N GLN A 54 -2.54 -22.94 -16.52
CA GLN A 54 -1.64 -22.45 -17.58
C GLN A 54 -0.42 -23.37 -17.64
N ASN A 55 -0.43 -24.29 -18.61
CA ASN A 55 0.76 -25.01 -19.02
C ASN A 55 1.66 -24.03 -19.77
N ILE A 56 2.81 -23.67 -19.21
CA ILE A 56 3.89 -22.99 -19.92
C ILE A 56 5.14 -23.87 -19.76
N PRO A 57 5.89 -24.17 -20.84
CA PRO A 57 7.04 -25.06 -20.76
C PRO A 57 8.13 -24.42 -19.91
N LEU A 58 8.59 -25.18 -18.93
CA LEU A 58 9.70 -24.87 -18.06
C LEU A 58 10.99 -24.95 -18.88
N ASP A 59 11.54 -23.80 -19.28
CA ASP A 59 12.95 -23.72 -19.66
C ASP A 59 13.74 -23.17 -18.47
N GLN A 60 14.80 -23.86 -18.14
CA GLN A 60 15.45 -23.85 -16.84
C GLN A 60 16.85 -23.25 -17.03
N SER A 61 17.09 -22.07 -16.44
CA SER A 61 18.39 -21.39 -16.40
C SER A 61 18.51 -20.62 -15.08
N GLU A 62 18.98 -21.30 -14.03
CA GLU A 62 20.21 -20.97 -13.27
C GLU A 62 20.21 -19.64 -12.47
N TYR A 63 19.94 -19.81 -11.17
CA TYR A 63 20.43 -19.04 -10.01
C TYR A 63 20.32 -17.51 -10.02
N GLN A 64 19.10 -17.03 -10.07
CA GLN A 64 18.65 -15.98 -9.14
C GLN A 64 17.44 -16.54 -8.41
N GLN A 65 17.13 -16.09 -7.20
CA GLN A 65 15.82 -16.39 -6.59
C GLN A 65 14.78 -15.65 -7.43
N GLU A 66 14.46 -16.20 -8.60
CA GLU A 66 13.73 -15.54 -9.66
C GLU A 66 12.25 -15.53 -9.27
N SER A 67 11.60 -14.39 -9.47
CA SER A 67 10.16 -14.30 -9.29
C SER A 67 9.51 -15.30 -10.25
N THR A 68 8.62 -16.14 -9.74
CA THR A 68 7.93 -17.18 -10.51
C THR A 68 7.13 -16.60 -11.68
N THR A 69 6.77 -15.31 -11.61
CA THR A 69 6.03 -14.60 -12.64
C THR A 69 6.53 -13.17 -12.82
N LYS A 70 6.19 -12.56 -13.96
CA LYS A 70 6.40 -11.12 -14.18
C LYS A 70 5.80 -10.32 -13.01
N PRO A 71 6.51 -9.30 -12.50
CA PRO A 71 6.02 -8.51 -11.39
C PRO A 71 4.78 -7.71 -11.80
N LEU A 72 3.78 -7.68 -10.92
CA LEU A 72 2.55 -6.91 -11.12
C LEU A 72 2.79 -5.46 -10.68
N LEU A 73 2.54 -4.51 -11.57
CA LEU A 73 2.57 -3.09 -11.26
C LEU A 73 1.15 -2.58 -11.01
N ARG A 74 0.90 -2.04 -9.82
CA ARG A 74 -0.35 -1.36 -9.45
C ARG A 74 -0.07 0.12 -9.25
N VAL A 75 -0.65 0.96 -10.10
CA VAL A 75 -0.53 2.43 -10.01
C VAL A 75 -1.83 3.00 -9.47
N PHE A 76 -1.73 4.00 -8.59
CA PHE A 76 -2.92 4.69 -8.11
C PHE A 76 -3.54 5.56 -9.21
N PRO A 77 -4.88 5.62 -9.31
CA PRO A 77 -5.55 6.28 -10.42
C PRO A 77 -5.49 7.80 -10.35
N SER A 78 -5.21 8.39 -9.18
CA SER A 78 -5.25 9.84 -8.99
C SER A 78 -4.13 10.36 -8.08
N TYR A 79 -3.84 11.65 -8.23
CA TYR A 79 -2.84 12.39 -7.45
C TYR A 79 -3.49 13.09 -6.25
N ARG A 80 -4.28 12.37 -5.46
CA ARG A 80 -5.01 12.98 -4.34
C ARG A 80 -4.47 12.47 -2.99
N LYS A 81 -4.45 13.35 -2.00
CA LYS A 81 -3.85 13.06 -0.68
C LYS A 81 -4.65 12.02 0.08
N GLU A 82 -5.98 12.06 -0.04
CA GLU A 82 -6.87 11.06 0.53
C GLU A 82 -6.54 9.65 0.02
N GLU A 83 -6.02 9.51 -1.20
CA GLU A 83 -5.60 8.20 -1.72
C GLU A 83 -4.46 7.59 -0.89
N CYS A 84 -3.59 8.42 -0.33
CA CYS A 84 -2.48 7.95 0.49
C CYS A 84 -2.90 7.37 1.84
N ASP A 85 -4.11 7.65 2.33
CA ASP A 85 -4.63 7.04 3.56
C ASP A 85 -4.88 5.53 3.39
N TRP A 86 -5.11 5.08 2.14
CA TRP A 86 -5.24 3.66 1.80
C TRP A 86 -3.92 3.01 1.36
N ALA A 87 -2.85 3.80 1.21
CA ALA A 87 -1.55 3.27 0.80
C ALA A 87 -0.87 2.55 1.98
N ILE A 88 -0.31 1.36 1.71
CA ILE A 88 0.47 0.59 2.71
C ILE A 88 1.67 1.42 3.21
N ARG A 89 2.28 2.20 2.31
CA ARG A 89 3.34 3.17 2.61
C ARG A 89 2.86 4.59 2.29
N TRP A 90 2.11 5.16 3.22
CA TRP A 90 1.55 6.52 3.13
C TRP A 90 2.65 7.59 3.03
N ASP A 91 3.80 7.36 3.67
CA ASP A 91 4.97 8.21 3.66
C ASP A 91 5.56 8.36 2.25
N ILE A 92 5.75 7.24 1.55
CA ILE A 92 6.21 7.22 0.16
C ILE A 92 5.16 7.83 -0.75
N CYS A 93 3.87 7.52 -0.54
CA CYS A 93 2.78 8.08 -1.33
C CYS A 93 2.74 9.62 -1.26
N LEU A 94 2.81 10.19 -0.05
CA LEU A 94 2.88 11.64 0.12
C LEU A 94 4.14 12.22 -0.52
N GLY A 95 5.26 11.50 -0.46
CA GLY A 95 6.48 11.82 -1.19
C GLY A 95 6.26 11.95 -2.69
N CYS A 96 5.67 10.93 -3.32
CA CYS A 96 5.33 10.94 -4.74
C CYS A 96 4.40 12.10 -5.10
N LEU A 97 3.39 12.39 -4.26
CA LEU A 97 2.49 13.51 -4.50
C LEU A 97 3.19 14.87 -4.43
N LYS A 98 4.17 15.05 -3.55
CA LYS A 98 4.96 16.30 -3.46
C LYS A 98 5.72 16.60 -4.76
N ILE A 99 6.22 15.56 -5.43
CA ILE A 99 6.93 15.67 -6.70
C ILE A 99 5.98 15.54 -7.92
N GLY A 100 4.67 15.50 -7.70
CA GLY A 100 3.67 15.40 -8.77
C GLY A 100 3.71 14.07 -9.52
N ARG A 101 4.14 12.97 -8.88
CA ARG A 101 4.16 11.61 -9.44
C ARG A 101 3.11 10.72 -8.76
N ARG A 102 2.65 9.67 -9.46
CA ARG A 102 1.64 8.74 -8.90
C ARG A 102 2.33 7.79 -7.96
N TYR A 103 1.68 7.45 -6.86
CA TYR A 103 2.12 6.32 -6.06
C TYR A 103 1.89 5.01 -6.83
N ALA A 104 2.86 4.11 -6.74
CA ALA A 104 2.77 2.80 -7.34
C ALA A 104 3.40 1.73 -6.46
N GLN A 105 2.96 0.51 -6.70
CA GLN A 105 3.40 -0.68 -6.01
C GLN A 105 3.79 -1.73 -7.03
N ARG A 106 5.01 -2.26 -6.92
CA ARG A 106 5.50 -3.37 -7.72
C ARG A 106 5.50 -4.63 -6.85
N ILE A 107 4.79 -5.66 -7.29
CA ILE A 107 4.59 -6.90 -6.54
C ILE A 107 5.33 -8.02 -7.25
N HIS A 108 6.30 -8.61 -6.56
CA HIS A 108 7.06 -9.77 -7.01
C HIS A 108 6.46 -11.01 -6.37
N PHE A 109 6.19 -12.04 -7.18
CA PHE A 109 5.66 -13.31 -6.72
C PHE A 109 6.79 -14.32 -6.63
N TYR A 110 7.29 -14.55 -5.42
CA TYR A 110 8.28 -15.60 -5.14
C TYR A 110 7.61 -16.81 -4.50
N PRO A 111 8.22 -18.01 -4.56
CA PRO A 111 7.74 -19.19 -3.85
C PRO A 111 7.67 -18.99 -2.32
N SER A 112 8.54 -18.14 -1.76
CA SER A 112 8.55 -17.77 -0.34
C SER A 112 7.42 -16.82 0.06
N GLY A 113 6.76 -16.18 -0.91
CA GLY A 113 5.68 -15.23 -0.70
C GLY A 113 5.80 -13.97 -1.56
N PRO A 114 4.75 -13.14 -1.59
CA PRO A 114 4.78 -11.90 -2.36
C PRO A 114 5.65 -10.85 -1.67
N TYR A 115 6.64 -10.33 -2.40
CA TYR A 115 7.42 -9.17 -1.99
C TYR A 115 6.89 -7.92 -2.68
N ARG A 116 6.84 -6.79 -1.96
CA ARG A 116 6.22 -5.55 -2.45
C ARG A 116 7.20 -4.40 -2.34
N GLU A 117 7.50 -3.80 -3.46
CA GLU A 117 8.22 -2.55 -3.54
C GLU A 117 7.24 -1.39 -3.68
N HIS A 118 7.57 -0.28 -3.05
CA HIS A 118 6.74 0.92 -3.00
C HIS A 118 7.55 2.08 -3.57
N GLY A 119 6.95 2.80 -4.51
CA GLY A 119 7.66 3.84 -5.23
C GLY A 119 6.71 4.78 -5.95
N CYS A 120 7.28 5.60 -6.81
CA CYS A 120 6.55 6.53 -7.65
C CYS A 120 6.48 6.01 -9.08
N TYR A 121 5.50 6.52 -9.83
CA TYR A 121 5.26 6.15 -11.21
C TYR A 121 4.99 7.38 -12.07
N THR A 122 5.59 7.37 -13.26
CA THR A 122 5.30 8.30 -14.36
C THR A 122 5.17 7.54 -15.66
N ASP A 123 4.48 8.12 -16.64
CA ASP A 123 4.35 7.48 -17.96
C ASP A 123 5.67 7.51 -18.76
N GLU A 124 6.59 8.41 -18.41
CA GLU A 124 7.90 8.58 -19.07
C GLU A 124 8.96 7.62 -18.51
N GLU A 125 9.10 7.57 -17.18
CA GLU A 125 10.15 6.80 -16.49
C GLU A 125 9.65 5.40 -16.06
N GLY A 126 8.33 5.23 -15.98
CA GLY A 126 7.73 4.05 -15.36
C GLY A 126 7.83 4.10 -13.84
N PHE A 127 7.98 2.93 -13.23
CA PHE A 127 8.11 2.79 -11.77
C PHE A 127 9.55 3.00 -11.32
N PHE A 128 9.75 3.87 -10.34
CA PHE A 128 11.03 4.13 -9.71
C PHE A 128 10.87 4.26 -8.18
N LEU A 129 11.96 3.97 -7.46
CA LEU A 129 12.02 4.13 -6.01
C LEU A 129 12.45 5.56 -5.69
N MET A 130 11.88 6.15 -4.64
CA MET A 130 12.45 7.39 -4.12
C MET A 130 13.73 7.04 -3.36
N GLU A 131 14.84 7.70 -3.69
CA GLU A 131 16.03 7.66 -2.85
C GLU A 131 15.68 8.24 -1.47
N GLU A 132 16.13 7.55 -0.42
CA GLU A 132 15.89 7.88 0.99
C GLU A 132 16.60 9.17 1.43
#